data_AF-A0A5C7AZ07-F1
#
_entry.id   AF-A0A5C7AZ07-F1
#
_cell.length_a   1.000
_cell.length_b   1.000
_cell.length_c   1.000
_cell.angle_alpha   90.00
_cell.angle_beta   90.00
_cell.angle_gamma   90.00
#
_symmetry.space_group_name_H-M   'P 1'
#
loop_
_entity.id
_entity.type
_entity.pdbx_description
1 polymer ?
#
loop_
_entity_poly.entity_id
_entity_poly.type
_entity_poly.pdbx_seq_one_letter_code
_entity_poly.pdbx_strand_id
1 'polypeptide(L)'
;MNTHSENHFIEKFKKRLETVKNKKYLIENEINQIQAFTSQIDKDPNFMGELNFANETNSVFDLMEMGNPVFFNSVFNRYLLDDEYEGMFKYDPEMKNDPAFANEIEEAVLFAEYYKWLQELEVKPTKKSNFSNLNNDQKLLALHFLGLDLRDFTKEHTAKVLGQILNIGSENIRRNLSILQGGKNNLRSTENLEKLLELFENKTFESIQNKINKEIKNLT
;
A
#
# COMPACT_ATOMS: atom_id res chain seq x y z
N MET A 1 -13.30 28.88 -17.72
CA MET A 1 -12.68 29.52 -16.56
C MET A 1 -13.02 28.64 -15.37
N ASN A 2 -12.11 27.77 -14.93
CA ASN A 2 -12.33 26.90 -13.77
C ASN A 2 -12.01 27.71 -12.51
N THR A 3 -13.04 28.26 -11.88
CA THR A 3 -12.96 28.68 -10.49
C THR A 3 -12.84 27.42 -9.64
N HIS A 4 -11.64 27.13 -9.12
CA HIS A 4 -11.49 26.13 -8.06
C HIS A 4 -12.34 26.58 -6.87
N SER A 5 -13.53 26.00 -6.69
CA SER A 5 -14.09 25.90 -5.35
C SER A 5 -13.10 25.07 -4.54
N GLU A 6 -12.66 25.57 -3.40
CA GLU A 6 -11.80 24.79 -2.51
C GLU A 6 -12.49 23.46 -2.19
N ASN A 7 -11.80 22.34 -2.44
CA ASN A 7 -12.33 21.01 -2.21
C ASN A 7 -12.60 20.83 -0.72
N HIS A 8 -13.87 20.88 -0.33
CA HIS A 8 -14.28 20.91 1.06
C HIS A 8 -13.99 19.58 1.79
N PHE A 9 -13.88 18.46 1.07
CA PHE A 9 -13.46 17.17 1.62
C PHE A 9 -12.00 17.24 2.11
N ILE A 10 -11.11 17.79 1.29
CA ILE A 10 -9.70 18.01 1.65
C ILE A 10 -9.61 18.90 2.90
N GLU A 11 -10.36 20.00 2.95
CA GLU A 11 -10.32 20.93 4.08
C GLU A 11 -10.85 20.33 5.38
N LYS A 12 -11.95 19.58 5.34
CA LYS A 12 -12.48 18.88 6.52
C LYS A 12 -11.48 17.82 7.01
N PHE A 13 -10.85 17.09 6.10
CA PHE A 13 -9.83 16.09 6.45
C PHE A 13 -8.58 16.71 7.06
N LYS A 14 -8.05 17.81 6.49
CA LYS A 14 -6.89 18.53 7.06
C LYS A 14 -7.13 18.96 8.51
N LYS A 15 -8.30 19.53 8.80
CA LYS A 15 -8.69 19.89 10.18
C LYS A 15 -8.64 18.69 11.12
N ARG A 16 -9.13 17.53 10.67
CA ARG A 16 -9.06 16.30 11.47
C ARG A 16 -7.61 15.84 11.64
N LEU A 17 -6.82 15.87 10.57
CA LEU A 17 -5.42 15.45 10.54
C LEU A 17 -4.54 16.22 11.54
N GLU A 18 -4.83 17.49 11.81
CA GLU A 18 -4.13 18.31 12.80
C GLU A 18 -4.41 17.87 14.24
N THR A 19 -5.62 17.37 14.50
CA THR A 19 -6.06 17.01 15.87
C THR A 19 -5.67 15.60 16.30
N VAL A 20 -5.36 14.71 15.35
CA VAL A 20 -5.07 13.30 15.65
C VAL A 20 -3.59 13.05 15.91
N LYS A 21 -3.30 12.19 16.91
CA LYS A 21 -1.92 11.78 17.22
C LYS A 21 -1.32 10.86 16.15
N ASN A 22 -2.12 9.92 15.63
CA ASN A 22 -1.67 8.95 14.63
C ASN A 22 -2.20 9.30 13.24
N LYS A 23 -1.54 10.26 12.58
CA LYS A 23 -1.90 10.75 11.24
C LYS A 23 -1.88 9.65 10.18
N LYS A 24 -0.90 8.74 10.27
CA LYS A 24 -0.75 7.61 9.34
C LYS A 24 -1.97 6.68 9.40
N TYR A 25 -2.37 6.28 10.61
CA TYR A 25 -3.57 5.46 10.79
C TYR A 25 -4.83 6.13 10.23
N LEU A 26 -4.99 7.45 10.43
CA LEU A 26 -6.14 8.16 9.89
C LEU A 26 -6.18 8.08 8.35
N ILE A 27 -5.06 8.35 7.68
CA ILE A 27 -4.96 8.30 6.21
C ILE A 27 -5.25 6.88 5.70
N GLU A 28 -4.58 5.86 6.25
CA GLU A 28 -4.77 4.46 5.83
C GLU A 28 -6.20 3.97 6.08
N ASN A 29 -6.79 4.32 7.22
CA ASN A 29 -8.18 3.96 7.53
C ASN A 29 -9.16 4.61 6.54
N GLU A 30 -8.96 5.88 6.22
CA GLU A 30 -9.82 6.61 5.28
C GLU A 30 -9.81 5.97 3.88
N ILE A 31 -8.62 5.68 3.35
CA ILE A 31 -8.44 5.03 2.05
C ILE A 31 -9.11 3.66 2.03
N ASN A 32 -8.91 2.86 3.08
CA ASN A 32 -9.50 1.53 3.17
C ASN A 32 -11.04 1.57 3.22
N GLN A 33 -11.63 2.57 3.90
CA GLN A 33 -13.08 2.70 3.98
C GLN A 33 -13.68 3.13 2.63
N ILE A 34 -13.05 4.08 1.93
CA ILE A 34 -13.45 4.46 0.57
C ILE A 34 -13.40 3.25 -0.37
N GLN A 35 -12.28 2.50 -0.35
CA GLN A 35 -12.13 1.31 -1.18
C GLN A 35 -13.13 0.20 -0.85
N ALA A 36 -13.41 -0.03 0.43
CA ALA A 36 -14.37 -1.03 0.86
C ALA A 36 -15.79 -0.70 0.38
N PHE A 37 -16.20 0.57 0.52
CA PHE A 37 -17.48 1.06 0.05
C PHE A 37 -17.65 0.92 -1.46
N THR A 38 -16.71 1.44 -2.25
CA THR A 38 -16.79 1.41 -3.71
C THR A 38 -16.76 -0.02 -4.25
N SER A 39 -15.88 -0.87 -3.70
CA SER A 39 -15.77 -2.28 -4.11
C SER A 39 -17.00 -3.12 -3.76
N GLN A 40 -17.78 -2.70 -2.75
CA GLN A 40 -18.99 -3.41 -2.35
C GLN A 40 -20.15 -3.10 -3.28
N ILE A 41 -20.28 -1.85 -3.70
CA ILE A 41 -21.29 -1.40 -4.68
C ILE A 41 -21.06 -2.09 -6.03
N ASP A 42 -19.81 -2.28 -6.45
CA ASP A 42 -19.48 -3.02 -7.67
C ASP A 42 -19.93 -4.50 -7.63
N LYS A 43 -19.92 -5.11 -6.44
CA LYS A 43 -20.28 -6.53 -6.25
C LYS A 43 -21.78 -6.74 -6.12
N ASP A 44 -22.49 -5.78 -5.54
CA ASP A 44 -23.94 -5.84 -5.36
C ASP A 44 -24.57 -4.47 -5.69
N PRO A 45 -25.04 -4.26 -6.93
CA PRO A 45 -25.70 -3.02 -7.34
C PRO A 45 -27.04 -2.76 -6.65
N ASN A 46 -27.64 -3.78 -6.00
CA ASN A 46 -28.88 -3.65 -5.23
C ASN A 46 -28.60 -3.47 -3.73
N PHE A 47 -27.35 -3.16 -3.37
CA PHE A 47 -26.93 -2.98 -2.00
C PHE A 47 -27.65 -1.78 -1.35
N MET A 48 -28.79 -2.07 -0.72
CA MET A 48 -29.59 -1.20 0.16
C MET A 48 -29.37 -1.57 1.64
N GLY A 49 -28.31 -2.30 1.93
CA GLY A 49 -28.06 -2.93 3.22
C GLY A 49 -27.15 -2.08 4.09
N GLU A 50 -27.48 -2.01 5.37
CA GLU A 50 -26.58 -1.54 6.43
C GLU A 50 -25.20 -2.17 6.21
N LEU A 51 -24.22 -1.35 5.82
CA LEU A 51 -22.85 -1.73 6.05
C LEU A 51 -22.78 -1.95 7.55
N ASN A 52 -22.49 -3.18 7.97
CA ASN A 52 -21.87 -3.43 9.27
C ASN A 52 -20.45 -2.84 9.27
N PHE A 53 -20.28 -1.59 8.83
CA PHE A 53 -19.39 -0.69 9.49
C PHE A 53 -19.97 -0.59 10.89
N ALA A 54 -19.45 -1.37 11.83
CA ALA A 54 -19.66 -1.09 13.24
C ALA A 54 -19.59 0.44 13.41
N ASN A 55 -20.56 1.01 14.14
CA ASN A 55 -20.81 2.45 14.37
C ASN A 55 -19.61 3.27 14.90
N GLU A 56 -18.39 2.77 14.76
CA GLU A 56 -17.10 3.41 14.97
C GLU A 56 -16.34 3.45 13.63
N THR A 57 -16.91 4.04 12.58
CA THR A 57 -16.10 4.44 11.44
C THR A 57 -15.16 5.55 11.92
N ASN A 58 -13.91 5.22 12.23
CA ASN A 58 -12.86 6.22 12.49
C ASN A 58 -12.49 7.04 11.24
N SER A 59 -13.41 7.10 10.26
CA SER A 59 -13.35 7.88 9.04
C SER A 59 -13.82 9.31 9.30
N VAL A 60 -13.37 10.24 8.46
CA VAL A 60 -13.80 11.64 8.50
C VAL A 60 -15.16 11.84 7.82
N PHE A 61 -15.51 10.93 6.93
CA PHE A 61 -16.75 10.97 6.15
C PHE A 61 -17.57 9.71 6.34
N ASP A 62 -18.89 9.91 6.38
CA ASP A 62 -19.87 8.85 6.21
C ASP A 62 -20.23 8.76 4.73
N LEU A 63 -19.81 7.67 4.08
CA LEU A 63 -20.03 7.44 2.66
C LEU A 63 -21.49 7.14 2.33
N MET A 64 -22.30 6.75 3.33
CA MET A 64 -23.74 6.53 3.16
C MET A 64 -24.52 7.84 3.05
N GLU A 65 -23.94 8.97 3.47
CA GLU A 65 -24.55 10.29 3.37
C GLU A 65 -24.25 11.00 2.02
N MET A 66 -23.45 10.38 1.14
CA MET A 66 -23.00 10.97 -0.15
C MET A 66 -24.01 10.87 -1.30
N GLY A 67 -25.30 10.69 -0.99
CA GLY A 67 -26.36 10.57 -1.99
C GLY A 67 -26.59 9.13 -2.47
N ASN A 68 -27.01 8.95 -3.72
CA ASN A 68 -27.26 7.61 -4.28
C ASN A 68 -25.93 6.84 -4.44
N PRO A 69 -25.71 5.73 -3.71
CA PRO A 69 -24.42 5.04 -3.70
C PRO A 69 -24.01 4.50 -5.08
N VAL A 70 -24.96 3.99 -5.86
CA VAL A 70 -24.70 3.42 -7.19
C VAL A 70 -24.28 4.52 -8.17
N PHE A 71 -25.01 5.63 -8.18
CA PHE A 71 -24.71 6.78 -9.04
C PHE A 71 -23.36 7.39 -8.65
N PHE A 72 -23.16 7.66 -7.36
CA PHE A 72 -21.92 8.17 -6.82
C PHE A 72 -20.72 7.30 -7.20
N ASN A 73 -20.80 5.98 -6.97
CA ASN A 73 -19.73 5.04 -7.29
C ASN A 73 -19.42 5.01 -8.80
N SER A 74 -20.45 5.10 -9.64
CA SER A 74 -20.26 5.18 -11.10
C SER A 74 -19.51 6.45 -11.51
N VAL A 75 -19.87 7.61 -10.97
CA VAL A 75 -19.23 8.89 -11.26
C VAL A 75 -17.79 8.90 -10.75
N PHE A 76 -17.60 8.48 -9.49
CA PHE A 76 -16.31 8.38 -8.83
C PHE A 76 -15.33 7.50 -9.62
N ASN A 77 -15.71 6.27 -9.96
CA ASN A 77 -14.83 5.34 -10.68
C ASN A 77 -14.51 5.84 -12.09
N ARG A 78 -15.49 6.43 -12.78
CA ARG A 78 -15.28 6.98 -14.12
C ARG A 78 -14.30 8.16 -14.10
N TYR A 79 -14.42 9.05 -13.12
CA TYR A 79 -13.47 10.16 -12.96
C TYR A 79 -12.06 9.66 -12.60
N LEU A 80 -11.94 8.63 -11.76
CA LEU A 80 -10.64 8.05 -11.43
C LEU A 80 -9.95 7.38 -12.63
N LEU A 81 -10.72 6.71 -13.51
CA LEU A 81 -10.17 5.99 -14.65
C LEU A 81 -9.85 6.90 -15.84
N ASP A 82 -10.78 7.79 -16.18
CA ASP A 82 -10.74 8.52 -17.45
C ASP A 82 -10.44 10.01 -17.28
N ASP A 83 -10.50 10.56 -16.06
CA ASP A 83 -10.37 12.00 -15.77
C ASP A 83 -11.40 12.88 -16.52
N GLU A 84 -12.50 12.28 -16.98
CA GLU A 84 -13.49 12.94 -17.83
C GLU A 84 -14.74 13.39 -17.06
N TYR A 85 -14.76 14.65 -16.60
CA TYR A 85 -15.97 15.31 -16.08
C TYR A 85 -17.01 15.54 -17.18
N GLU A 86 -16.60 16.15 -18.29
CA GLU A 86 -17.52 16.48 -19.41
C GLU A 86 -18.04 15.22 -20.13
N GLY A 87 -17.31 14.12 -20.05
CA GLY A 87 -17.74 12.82 -20.59
C GLY A 87 -19.00 12.28 -19.91
N MET A 88 -19.28 12.71 -18.67
CA MET A 88 -20.43 12.25 -17.88
C MET A 88 -21.76 12.71 -18.49
N PHE A 89 -21.78 13.87 -19.15
CA PHE A 89 -22.97 14.46 -19.77
C PHE A 89 -23.14 14.09 -21.26
N LYS A 90 -22.23 13.27 -21.82
CA LYS A 90 -22.18 13.00 -23.27
C LYS A 90 -23.44 12.32 -23.82
N TYR A 91 -24.07 11.48 -23.01
CA TYR A 91 -25.26 10.71 -23.42
C TYR A 91 -26.57 11.41 -23.06
N ASP A 92 -26.53 12.34 -22.10
CA ASP A 92 -27.66 13.16 -21.69
C ASP A 92 -27.18 14.57 -21.31
N PRO A 93 -27.08 15.48 -22.30
CA PRO A 93 -26.68 16.86 -22.06
C PRO A 93 -27.70 17.66 -21.23
N GLU A 94 -28.95 17.19 -21.14
CA GLU A 94 -29.99 17.88 -20.36
C GLU A 94 -29.75 17.70 -18.85
N MET A 95 -29.11 16.61 -18.42
CA MET A 95 -28.65 16.42 -17.03
C MET A 95 -27.72 17.53 -16.55
N LYS A 96 -26.96 18.17 -17.45
CA LYS A 96 -26.09 19.32 -17.10
C LYS A 96 -26.89 20.55 -16.68
N ASN A 97 -28.14 20.65 -17.14
CA ASN A 97 -29.04 21.76 -16.84
C ASN A 97 -29.93 21.49 -15.62
N ASP A 98 -29.93 20.27 -15.08
CA ASP A 98 -30.58 19.95 -13.81
C ASP A 98 -29.59 20.23 -12.66
N PRO A 99 -29.86 21.24 -11.81
CA PRO A 99 -28.97 21.60 -10.71
C PRO A 99 -28.74 20.47 -9.71
N ALA A 100 -29.71 19.56 -9.52
CA ALA A 100 -29.56 18.45 -8.58
C ALA A 100 -28.53 17.44 -9.08
N PHE A 101 -28.64 17.02 -10.35
CA PHE A 101 -27.68 16.09 -10.96
C PHE A 101 -26.30 16.70 -11.13
N ALA A 102 -26.23 17.97 -11.54
CA ALA A 102 -24.95 18.67 -11.67
C ALA A 102 -24.20 18.73 -10.32
N ASN A 103 -24.91 19.03 -9.23
CA ASN A 103 -24.32 19.06 -7.89
C ASN A 103 -23.87 17.67 -7.43
N GLU A 104 -24.66 16.61 -7.64
CA GLU A 104 -24.25 15.25 -7.26
C GLU A 104 -23.00 14.77 -8.01
N ILE A 105 -22.87 15.13 -9.30
CA ILE A 105 -21.68 14.82 -10.09
C ILE A 105 -20.48 15.62 -9.59
N GLU A 106 -20.64 16.92 -9.33
CA GLU A 106 -19.58 17.77 -8.79
C GLU A 106 -19.08 17.27 -7.43
N GLU A 107 -19.99 16.86 -6.54
CA GLU A 107 -19.66 16.27 -5.24
C GLU A 107 -18.86 14.97 -5.38
N ALA A 108 -19.28 14.05 -6.25
CA ALA A 108 -18.55 12.81 -6.48
C ALA A 108 -17.16 13.04 -7.10
N VAL A 109 -17.02 14.08 -7.93
CA VAL A 109 -15.74 14.48 -8.55
C VAL A 109 -14.81 15.10 -7.53
N LEU A 110 -15.30 16.02 -6.69
CA LEU A 110 -14.54 16.56 -5.57
C LEU A 110 -14.12 15.44 -4.61
N PHE A 111 -14.97 14.44 -4.38
CA PHE A 111 -14.59 13.30 -3.56
C PHE A 111 -13.50 12.43 -4.22
N ALA A 112 -13.56 12.23 -5.54
CA ALA A 112 -12.52 11.51 -6.27
C ALA A 112 -11.18 12.27 -6.29
N GLU A 113 -11.19 13.60 -6.41
CA GLU A 113 -10.01 14.44 -6.25
C GLU A 113 -9.44 14.33 -4.83
N TYR A 114 -10.30 14.31 -3.82
CA TYR A 114 -9.91 14.09 -2.43
C TYR A 114 -9.26 12.71 -2.25
N TYR A 115 -9.81 11.67 -2.87
CA TYR A 115 -9.21 10.33 -2.85
C TYR A 115 -7.83 10.30 -3.52
N LYS A 116 -7.68 10.92 -4.71
CA LYS A 116 -6.36 11.10 -5.36
C LYS A 116 -5.38 11.81 -4.43
N TRP A 117 -5.81 12.89 -3.77
CA TRP A 117 -5.00 13.63 -2.82
C TRP A 117 -4.58 12.79 -1.58
N LEU A 118 -5.48 11.97 -1.02
CA LEU A 118 -5.14 11.03 0.06
C LEU A 118 -4.05 10.04 -0.39
N GLN A 119 -4.18 9.50 -1.60
CA GLN A 119 -3.16 8.63 -2.18
C GLN A 119 -1.83 9.36 -2.34
N GLU A 120 -1.82 10.63 -2.76
CA GLU A 120 -0.58 11.43 -2.83
C GLU A 120 0.07 11.65 -1.46
N LEU A 121 -0.71 11.84 -0.41
CA LEU A 121 -0.22 11.93 0.97
C LEU A 121 0.42 10.61 1.45
N GLU A 122 -0.16 9.47 1.03
CA GLU A 122 0.40 8.14 1.26
C GLU A 122 1.63 7.88 0.36
N VAL A 123 1.68 8.47 -0.84
CA VAL A 123 2.76 8.40 -1.83
C VAL A 123 3.85 9.45 -1.53
N LYS A 124 4.18 9.67 -0.25
CA LYS A 124 5.59 9.55 0.09
C LYS A 124 5.83 8.06 0.22
N PRO A 125 6.36 7.39 -0.82
CA PRO A 125 6.74 6.00 -0.63
C PRO A 125 7.63 6.00 0.61
N THR A 126 7.17 5.32 1.68
CA THR A 126 8.11 4.60 2.53
C THR A 126 8.93 3.87 1.51
N LYS A 127 10.18 4.36 1.27
CA LYS A 127 11.00 4.12 0.08
C LYS A 127 10.50 2.87 -0.60
N LYS A 128 9.99 2.93 -1.85
CA LYS A 128 9.69 1.72 -2.64
C LYS A 128 10.79 0.76 -2.26
N SER A 129 10.47 -0.25 -1.45
CA SER A 129 11.47 -1.22 -1.05
C SER A 129 11.98 -1.69 -2.40
N ASN A 130 13.27 -1.49 -2.67
CA ASN A 130 13.86 -1.76 -3.97
C ASN A 130 13.74 -3.27 -4.19
N PHE A 131 12.55 -3.72 -4.57
CA PHE A 131 12.21 -5.05 -5.00
C PHE A 131 12.88 -5.24 -6.38
N SER A 132 14.22 -5.23 -6.44
CA SER A 132 15.01 -5.90 -7.50
C SER A 132 16.53 -5.73 -7.45
N ASN A 133 17.19 -5.15 -6.42
CA ASN A 133 18.67 -5.05 -6.43
C ASN A 133 19.39 -5.95 -5.42
N LEU A 134 18.67 -6.83 -4.73
CA LEU A 134 19.33 -7.82 -3.88
C LEU A 134 20.01 -8.89 -4.73
N ASN A 135 21.32 -9.03 -4.57
CA ASN A 135 22.06 -10.13 -5.15
C ASN A 135 21.69 -11.44 -4.44
N ASN A 136 22.16 -12.57 -4.99
CA ASN A 136 21.81 -13.90 -4.47
C ASN A 136 22.23 -14.11 -3.02
N ASP A 137 23.34 -13.49 -2.60
CA ASP A 137 23.90 -13.59 -1.26
C ASP A 137 23.00 -12.85 -0.25
N GLN A 138 22.54 -11.66 -0.61
CA GLN A 138 21.63 -10.84 0.19
C GLN A 138 20.25 -11.50 0.35
N LYS A 139 19.73 -12.12 -0.72
CA LYS A 139 18.46 -12.88 -0.64
C LYS A 139 18.54 -14.03 0.36
N LEU A 140 19.64 -14.79 0.35
CA LEU A 140 19.82 -15.92 1.26
C LEU A 140 20.06 -15.46 2.71
N LEU A 141 20.78 -14.36 2.91
CA LEU A 141 20.92 -13.76 4.24
C LEU A 141 19.59 -13.26 4.80
N ALA A 142 18.76 -12.61 3.99
CA ALA A 142 17.45 -12.14 4.43
C ALA A 142 16.59 -13.30 4.94
N LEU A 143 16.56 -14.42 4.21
CA LEU A 143 15.86 -15.63 4.63
C LEU A 143 16.42 -16.21 5.93
N HIS A 144 17.74 -16.21 6.10
CA HIS A 144 18.37 -16.66 7.35
C HIS A 144 17.97 -15.78 8.55
N PHE A 145 17.97 -14.46 8.39
CA PHE A 145 17.60 -13.51 9.45
C PHE A 145 16.10 -13.56 9.78
N LEU A 146 15.24 -13.95 8.83
CA LEU A 146 13.83 -14.26 9.07
C LEU A 146 13.61 -15.55 9.88
N GLY A 147 14.67 -16.30 10.19
CA GLY A 147 14.60 -17.51 11.00
C GLY A 147 14.39 -18.80 10.20
N LEU A 148 14.61 -18.76 8.88
CA LEU A 148 14.62 -19.97 8.07
C LEU A 148 15.84 -20.83 8.45
N ASP A 149 15.60 -21.89 9.22
CA ASP A 149 16.61 -22.88 9.57
C ASP A 149 16.62 -24.03 8.57
N LEU A 150 17.73 -24.18 7.87
CA LEU A 150 17.90 -25.16 6.79
C LEU A 150 18.87 -26.27 7.17
N ARG A 151 19.25 -26.38 8.45
CA ARG A 151 20.22 -27.36 8.94
C ARG A 151 19.71 -28.80 8.92
N ASP A 152 18.40 -28.97 9.03
CA ASP A 152 17.74 -30.30 9.06
C ASP A 152 17.62 -30.94 7.66
N PHE A 153 17.85 -30.16 6.59
CA PHE A 153 17.74 -30.62 5.22
C PHE A 153 19.10 -30.74 4.54
N THR A 154 19.25 -31.70 3.63
CA THR A 154 20.50 -31.79 2.87
C THR A 154 20.62 -30.58 1.94
N LYS A 155 21.84 -30.02 1.86
CA LYS A 155 22.13 -28.82 1.07
C LYS A 155 21.68 -28.94 -0.39
N GLU A 156 21.69 -30.15 -0.95
CA GLU A 156 21.26 -30.40 -2.32
C GLU A 156 19.74 -30.25 -2.50
N HIS A 157 18.93 -30.84 -1.62
CA HIS A 157 17.47 -30.70 -1.69
C HIS A 157 17.05 -29.25 -1.44
N THR A 158 17.65 -28.61 -0.43
CA THR A 158 17.41 -27.21 -0.12
C THR A 158 17.78 -26.29 -1.29
N ALA A 159 18.91 -26.53 -1.94
CA ALA A 159 19.35 -25.71 -3.07
C ALA A 159 18.45 -25.88 -4.31
N LYS A 160 17.91 -27.08 -4.56
CA LYS A 160 16.95 -27.30 -5.65
C LYS A 160 15.64 -26.54 -5.40
N VAL A 161 15.08 -26.66 -4.20
CA VAL A 161 13.81 -26.00 -3.84
C VAL A 161 13.96 -24.48 -3.80
N LEU A 162 14.99 -23.96 -3.12
CA LEU A 162 15.25 -22.52 -3.10
C LEU A 162 15.61 -21.97 -4.48
N GLY A 163 16.25 -22.78 -5.34
CA GLY A 163 16.56 -22.39 -6.71
C GLY A 163 15.32 -22.13 -7.53
N GLN A 164 14.30 -22.97 -7.35
CA GLN A 164 12.98 -22.77 -7.97
C GLN A 164 12.26 -21.54 -7.39
N ILE A 165 12.25 -21.39 -6.05
CA ILE A 165 11.56 -20.28 -5.39
C ILE A 165 12.18 -18.92 -5.74
N LEU A 166 13.52 -18.83 -5.77
CA LEU A 166 14.24 -17.59 -6.00
C LEU A 166 14.57 -17.34 -7.48
N ASN A 167 14.24 -18.29 -8.36
CA ASN A 167 14.63 -18.33 -9.77
C ASN A 167 16.15 -18.16 -9.97
N ILE A 168 16.94 -18.93 -9.23
CA ILE A 168 18.41 -18.93 -9.26
C ILE A 168 18.92 -20.37 -9.46
N GLY A 169 20.00 -20.55 -10.21
CA GLY A 169 20.63 -21.86 -10.36
C GLY A 169 21.01 -22.49 -9.02
N SER A 170 20.64 -23.76 -8.81
CA SER A 170 20.84 -24.51 -7.57
C SER A 170 22.31 -24.58 -7.13
N GLU A 171 23.26 -24.63 -8.06
CA GLU A 171 24.70 -24.61 -7.73
C GLU A 171 25.13 -23.32 -7.00
N ASN A 172 24.59 -22.17 -7.41
CA ASN A 172 24.88 -20.89 -6.74
C ASN A 172 24.36 -20.89 -5.31
N ILE A 173 23.15 -21.42 -5.09
CA ILE A 173 22.55 -21.52 -3.77
C ILE A 173 23.32 -22.53 -2.90
N ARG A 174 23.70 -23.69 -3.45
CA ARG A 174 24.46 -24.71 -2.71
C ARG A 174 25.80 -24.18 -2.18
N ARG A 175 26.51 -23.41 -3.00
CA ARG A 175 27.74 -22.73 -2.61
C ARG A 175 27.48 -21.74 -1.47
N ASN A 176 26.47 -20.89 -1.63
CA ASN A 176 26.16 -19.84 -0.68
C ASN A 176 25.61 -20.37 0.65
N LEU A 177 24.82 -21.45 0.64
CA LEU A 177 24.36 -22.14 1.86
C LEU A 177 25.53 -22.69 2.68
N SER A 178 26.55 -23.22 2.01
CA SER A 178 27.76 -23.70 2.70
C SER A 178 28.53 -22.58 3.36
N ILE A 179 28.58 -21.41 2.72
CA ILE A 179 29.25 -20.21 3.25
C ILE A 179 28.43 -19.61 4.41
N LEU A 180 27.11 -19.48 4.25
CA LEU A 180 26.20 -18.87 5.22
C LEU A 180 26.18 -19.59 6.58
N GLN A 181 26.39 -20.91 6.56
CA GLN A 181 26.54 -21.74 7.77
C GLN A 181 27.95 -21.64 8.41
N GLY A 182 28.94 -21.18 7.66
CA GLY A 182 30.27 -20.86 8.21
C GLY A 182 30.24 -19.53 8.96
N GLY A 183 31.09 -19.37 9.98
CA GLY A 183 31.16 -18.19 10.85
C GLY A 183 31.46 -16.86 10.14
N LYS A 184 32.59 -16.18 10.45
CA LYS A 184 32.98 -14.97 9.71
C LYS A 184 33.30 -15.35 8.26
N ASN A 185 32.63 -14.73 7.30
CA ASN A 185 32.75 -15.05 5.88
C ASN A 185 32.45 -13.83 4.98
N ASN A 186 32.76 -13.94 3.69
CA ASN A 186 32.60 -12.85 2.71
C ASN A 186 31.13 -12.48 2.44
N LEU A 187 30.19 -13.37 2.77
CA LEU A 187 28.76 -13.15 2.62
C LEU A 187 28.26 -12.17 3.68
N ARG A 188 28.74 -12.30 4.93
CA ARG A 188 28.49 -11.38 6.06
C ARG A 188 29.39 -10.14 6.02
N SER A 189 29.46 -9.46 4.87
CA SER A 189 30.18 -8.19 4.73
C SER A 189 29.33 -7.02 5.22
N THR A 190 29.99 -5.92 5.61
CA THR A 190 29.30 -4.67 6.01
C THR A 190 28.34 -4.20 4.92
N GLU A 191 28.76 -4.20 3.65
CA GLU A 191 27.91 -3.81 2.52
C GLU A 191 26.63 -4.65 2.42
N ASN A 192 26.74 -5.97 2.56
CA ASN A 192 25.58 -6.86 2.48
C ASN A 192 24.63 -6.66 3.67
N LEU A 193 25.17 -6.43 4.87
CA LEU A 193 24.38 -6.20 6.08
C LEU A 193 23.69 -4.83 6.08
N GLU A 194 24.32 -3.79 5.54
CA GLU A 194 23.70 -2.46 5.37
C GLU A 194 22.50 -2.52 4.41
N LYS A 195 22.64 -3.22 3.28
CA LYS A 195 21.51 -3.45 2.37
C LYS A 195 20.38 -4.26 3.01
N LEU A 196 20.69 -5.16 3.94
CA LEU A 196 19.67 -5.90 4.70
C LEU A 196 18.94 -4.99 5.69
N LEU A 197 19.61 -4.02 6.32
CA LEU A 197 18.95 -3.05 7.19
C LEU A 197 17.91 -2.22 6.44
N GLU A 198 18.20 -1.83 5.20
CA GLU A 198 17.24 -1.15 4.33
C GLU A 198 16.03 -2.04 4.04
N LEU A 199 16.23 -3.35 3.81
CA LEU A 199 15.14 -4.30 3.57
C LEU A 199 14.22 -4.45 4.79
N PHE A 200 14.78 -4.37 6.00
CA PHE A 200 14.05 -4.54 7.25
C PHE A 200 13.68 -3.20 7.92
N GLU A 201 13.65 -2.08 7.19
CA GLU A 201 13.36 -0.70 7.68
C GLU A 201 11.90 -0.47 8.13
N ASN A 202 11.31 -1.42 8.86
CA ASN A 202 9.93 -1.38 9.40
C ASN A 202 9.91 -1.81 10.87
N LYS A 203 9.06 -1.16 11.69
CA LYS A 203 8.88 -1.45 13.13
C LYS A 203 8.59 -2.92 13.44
N THR A 204 7.93 -3.66 12.53
CA THR A 204 7.67 -5.10 12.70
C THR A 204 8.95 -5.94 12.77
N PHE A 205 10.08 -5.43 12.26
CA PHE A 205 11.36 -6.14 12.19
C PHE A 205 12.44 -5.60 13.14
N GLU A 206 12.09 -4.80 14.14
CA GLU A 206 13.05 -4.16 15.06
C GLU A 206 14.03 -5.17 15.70
N SER A 207 13.53 -6.35 16.08
CA SER A 207 14.38 -7.43 16.64
C SER A 207 15.42 -7.96 15.64
N ILE A 208 15.07 -8.01 14.35
CA ILE A 208 15.97 -8.43 13.26
C ILE A 208 16.99 -7.34 12.97
N GLN A 209 16.54 -6.08 12.90
CA GLN A 209 17.42 -4.93 12.71
C GLN A 209 18.48 -4.84 13.82
N ASN A 210 18.08 -5.08 15.08
CA ASN A 210 19.01 -5.11 16.22
C ASN A 210 20.05 -6.23 16.10
N LYS A 211 19.67 -7.40 15.58
CA LYS A 211 20.61 -8.51 15.31
C LYS A 211 21.61 -8.13 14.21
N ILE A 212 21.14 -7.55 13.11
CA ILE A 212 22.00 -7.12 11.99
C ILE A 212 22.98 -6.04 12.46
N ASN A 213 22.51 -5.02 13.19
CA ASN A 213 23.35 -3.96 13.74
C ASN A 213 24.43 -4.50 14.70
N LYS A 214 24.11 -5.52 15.50
CA LYS A 214 25.09 -6.17 16.36
C LYS A 214 26.15 -6.91 15.55
N GLU A 215 25.76 -7.58 14.46
CA GLU A 215 26.73 -8.22 13.57
C GLU A 215 27.64 -7.22 12.88
N ILE A 216 27.12 -6.09 12.38
CA ILE A 216 27.95 -5.01 11.79
C ILE A 216 29.00 -4.52 12.80
N LYS A 217 28.61 -4.27 14.04
CA LYS A 217 29.53 -3.85 15.12
C LYS A 217 30.61 -4.89 15.46
N ASN A 218 30.37 -6.18 15.18
CA ASN A 218 31.35 -7.25 15.41
C ASN A 218 32.31 -7.45 14.23
N LEU A 219 32.07 -6.76 13.11
CA LEU A 219 32.92 -6.73 11.92
C LEU A 219 33.87 -5.52 11.91
N THR A 220 33.46 -4.43 12.57
CA THR A 220 34.31 -3.26 12.87
C THR A 220 35.27 -3.56 14.03
#